data_AF-A0A349VX46-F1
#
_entry.id   AF-A0A349VX46-F1
#
_cell.length_a   1.000
_cell.length_b   1.000
_cell.length_c   1.000
_cell.angle_alpha   90.00
_cell.angle_beta   90.00
_cell.angle_gamma   90.00
#
_symmetry.space_group_name_H-M   'P 1'
#
loop_
_entity.id
_entity.type
_entity.pdbx_description
1 polymer ?
#
loop_
_entity_poly.entity_id
_entity_poly.type
_entity_poly.pdbx_seq_one_letter_code
_entity_poly.pdbx_strand_id
1 'polypeptide(L)'
;MEKLRFNIKGAYGESNFGDDLLMKVFEDYFKKEFPQVELNFEGENVRYPKNILTKASYNKKSDYHWLVYGGGTQFFAFNSSNKLSLNEKLRIG
;
A
#
# COMPACT_ATOMS: atom_id res chain seq x y z
N MET A 1 -7.60 -26.25 -8.81
CA MET A 1 -6.82 -25.10 -9.31
C MET A 1 -5.89 -24.64 -8.20
N GLU A 2 -4.66 -24.27 -8.54
CA GLU A 2 -3.73 -23.71 -7.57
C GLU A 2 -4.15 -22.29 -7.19
N LYS A 3 -4.02 -21.96 -5.91
CA LYS A 3 -4.47 -20.69 -5.33
C LYS A 3 -3.42 -19.61 -5.62
N LEU A 4 -3.80 -18.52 -6.27
CA LEU A 4 -2.86 -17.41 -6.54
C LEU A 4 -2.63 -16.60 -5.27
N ARG A 5 -1.36 -16.31 -4.95
CA ARG A 5 -0.96 -15.58 -3.74
C ARG A 5 -0.18 -14.33 -4.12
N PHE A 6 -0.70 -13.16 -3.77
CA PHE A 6 -0.04 -11.87 -3.99
C PHE A 6 0.27 -11.20 -2.67
N ASN A 7 1.47 -10.61 -2.59
CA ASN A 7 1.81 -9.64 -1.56
C ASN A 7 1.87 -8.25 -2.22
N ILE A 8 1.17 -7.28 -1.64
CA ILE A 8 1.09 -5.90 -2.16
C ILE A 8 1.82 -4.98 -1.19
N LYS A 9 2.94 -4.41 -1.62
CA LYS A 9 3.72 -3.44 -0.84
C LYS A 9 3.31 -2.01 -1.22
N GLY A 10 3.13 -1.18 -0.21
CA GLY A 10 3.06 0.26 -0.39
C GLY A 10 3.17 1.04 0.91
N ALA A 11 2.97 2.36 0.87
CA ALA A 11 2.87 3.23 2.05
C ALA A 11 1.59 3.00 2.88
N TYR A 12 1.03 1.81 2.77
CA TYR A 12 -0.16 1.38 3.48
C TYR A 12 0.13 1.33 4.98
N GLY A 13 -0.64 2.07 5.76
CA GLY A 13 -0.44 2.11 7.21
C GLY A 13 -0.19 3.50 7.79
N GLU A 14 -0.01 4.52 6.94
CA GLU A 14 0.16 5.91 7.40
C GLU A 14 -1.16 6.64 7.69
N SER A 15 -2.31 5.97 7.57
CA SER A 15 -3.67 6.56 7.69
C SER A 15 -3.92 7.67 6.67
N ASN A 16 -3.27 7.57 5.51
CA ASN A 16 -3.51 8.43 4.37
C ASN A 16 -4.72 7.89 3.60
N PHE A 17 -5.75 8.72 3.49
CA PHE A 17 -6.99 8.38 2.77
C PHE A 17 -6.76 7.86 1.34
N GLY A 18 -5.77 8.40 0.63
CA GLY A 18 -5.43 7.94 -0.72
C GLY A 18 -4.91 6.50 -0.75
N ASP A 19 -4.05 6.15 0.19
CA ASP A 19 -3.48 4.81 0.32
C ASP A 19 -4.53 3.81 0.82
N ASP A 20 -5.41 4.24 1.73
CA ASP A 20 -6.55 3.46 2.22
C ASP A 20 -7.52 3.10 1.10
N LEU A 21 -7.83 4.07 0.23
CA LEU A 21 -8.66 3.85 -0.96
C LEU A 21 -7.97 2.90 -1.93
N LEU A 22 -6.67 3.07 -2.17
CA LEU A 22 -5.89 2.17 -3.03
C LEU A 22 -5.93 0.73 -2.53
N MET A 23 -5.76 0.50 -1.22
CA MET A 23 -5.90 -0.83 -0.62
C MET A 23 -7.25 -1.46 -0.96
N LYS A 24 -8.34 -0.71 -0.81
CA LYS A 24 -9.69 -1.21 -1.10
C LYS A 24 -9.87 -1.54 -2.57
N VAL A 25 -9.40 -0.66 -3.46
CA VAL A 25 -9.47 -0.85 -4.92
C VAL A 25 -8.70 -2.09 -5.34
N PHE A 26 -7.49 -2.30 -4.82
CA PHE A 26 -6.72 -3.51 -5.09
C PHE A 26 -7.43 -4.76 -4.60
N GLU A 27 -7.95 -4.75 -3.36
CA GLU A 27 -8.69 -5.90 -2.82
C GLU A 27 -9.87 -6.27 -3.74
N ASP A 28 -10.64 -5.29 -4.18
CA ASP A 28 -11.81 -5.50 -5.03
C ASP A 28 -11.44 -6.00 -6.43
N TYR A 29 -10.41 -5.39 -7.03
CA TYR A 29 -9.93 -5.78 -8.36
C TYR A 29 -9.44 -7.23 -8.37
N PHE A 30 -8.51 -7.59 -7.49
CA PHE A 30 -7.92 -8.92 -7.50
C PHE A 30 -8.95 -10.01 -7.16
N LYS A 31 -9.91 -9.73 -6.27
CA LYS A 31 -11.00 -10.67 -5.97
C LYS A 31 -11.93 -10.89 -7.16
N LYS A 32 -12.21 -9.84 -7.93
CA LYS A 32 -13.06 -9.92 -9.11
C LYS A 32 -12.41 -10.75 -10.21
N GLU A 33 -11.13 -10.49 -10.49
CA GLU A 33 -10.40 -11.15 -11.58
C GLU A 33 -9.93 -12.57 -11.20
N PHE A 34 -9.68 -12.83 -9.91
CA PHE A 34 -9.14 -14.09 -9.41
C PHE A 34 -9.97 -14.62 -8.23
N PRO A 35 -11.02 -15.44 -8.48
CA PRO A 35 -11.98 -15.86 -7.45
C PRO A 35 -11.37 -16.60 -6.24
N GLN A 36 -10.21 -17.23 -6.43
CA GLN A 36 -9.48 -17.95 -5.39
C GLN A 36 -8.16 -17.27 -5.03
N VAL A 37 -8.09 -15.94 -5.01
CA VAL A 37 -6.86 -15.22 -4.65
C VAL A 37 -6.65 -15.15 -3.13
N GLU A 38 -5.39 -15.23 -2.70
CA GLU A 38 -4.94 -14.76 -1.38
C GLU A 38 -4.17 -13.47 -1.57
N LEU A 39 -4.60 -12.44 -0.85
CA LEU A 39 -3.98 -11.12 -0.88
C LEU A 39 -3.45 -10.82 0.52
N ASN A 40 -2.19 -10.42 0.58
CA ASN A 40 -1.62 -9.76 1.74
C ASN A 40 -1.20 -8.34 1.34
N PHE A 41 -1.53 -7.37 2.18
CA PHE A 41 -0.97 -6.03 2.11
C PHE A 41 0.16 -5.92 3.13
N GLU A 42 1.24 -5.24 2.74
CA GLU A 42 2.40 -4.99 3.59
C GLU A 42 2.62 -3.49 3.75
N GLY A 43 2.87 -3.07 4.98
CA GLY A 43 3.23 -1.71 5.34
C GLY A 43 3.44 -1.54 6.84
N GLU A 44 3.18 -0.37 7.41
CA GLU A 44 3.46 -0.06 8.81
C GLU A 44 2.67 -0.93 9.81
N ASN A 45 3.18 -1.12 11.03
CA ASN A 45 2.49 -1.97 12.02
C ASN A 45 1.29 -1.26 12.65
N VAL A 46 0.17 -1.20 11.93
CA VAL A 46 -1.07 -0.55 12.35
C VAL A 46 -2.28 -1.49 12.33
N ARG A 47 -3.34 -1.11 13.06
CA ARG A 47 -4.54 -1.95 13.23
C ARG A 47 -5.72 -1.57 12.35
N TYR A 48 -5.76 -0.36 11.79
CA TYR A 48 -6.93 0.11 11.03
C TYR A 48 -7.20 -0.63 9.71
N PRO A 49 -6.22 -1.23 8.99
CA PRO A 49 -6.47 -1.92 7.73
C PRO A 49 -7.53 -3.03 7.83
N LYS A 50 -7.67 -3.66 9.00
CA LYS A 50 -8.72 -4.65 9.27
C LYS A 50 -10.16 -4.11 9.19
N ASN A 51 -10.33 -2.79 9.25
CA ASN A 51 -11.62 -2.11 9.14
C ASN A 51 -11.95 -1.75 7.69
N ILE A 52 -10.95 -1.76 6.79
CA ILE A 52 -11.08 -1.43 5.37
C ILE A 52 -11.15 -2.71 4.54
N LEU A 53 -10.23 -3.64 4.84
CA LEU A 53 -10.09 -4.91 4.14
C LEU A 53 -11.10 -5.93 4.66
N THR A 54 -11.69 -6.69 3.75
CA THR A 54 -12.75 -7.65 4.06
C THR A 54 -12.31 -9.10 4.04
N LYS A 55 -11.31 -9.45 3.22
CA LYS A 55 -10.74 -10.81 3.15
C LYS A 55 -9.21 -10.83 2.94
N ALA A 56 -8.61 -9.72 2.52
CA ALA A 56 -7.16 -9.61 2.44
C ALA A 56 -6.54 -9.61 3.85
N SER A 57 -5.34 -10.15 3.97
CA SER A 57 -4.52 -10.06 5.18
C SER A 57 -3.69 -8.77 5.17
N TYR A 58 -3.23 -8.34 6.33
CA TYR A 58 -2.34 -7.19 6.49
C TYR A 58 -1.15 -7.59 7.37
N ASN A 59 0.07 -7.33 6.90
CA ASN A 59 1.33 -7.68 7.56
C ASN A 59 1.44 -9.13 8.03
N LYS A 60 0.76 -10.05 7.33
CA LYS A 60 0.85 -11.47 7.61
C LYS A 60 2.03 -12.06 6.85
N LYS A 61 2.94 -12.71 7.56
CA LYS A 61 3.98 -13.53 6.92
C LYS A 61 3.31 -14.68 6.16
N SER A 62 3.43 -14.67 4.85
CA SER A 62 2.97 -15.75 3.98
C SER A 62 3.88 -15.85 2.76
N ASP A 63 4.10 -17.06 2.27
CA ASP A 63 4.70 -17.28 0.96
C ASP A 63 3.76 -16.72 -0.11
N TYR A 64 4.31 -15.95 -1.04
CA TYR A 64 3.58 -15.35 -2.16
C TYR A 64 4.23 -15.74 -3.48
N HIS A 65 3.41 -15.89 -4.53
CA HIS A 65 3.90 -16.15 -5.88
C HIS A 65 4.34 -14.84 -6.55
N TRP A 66 3.64 -13.75 -6.23
CA TRP A 66 3.81 -12.47 -6.87
C TRP A 66 3.93 -11.35 -5.84
N LEU A 67 4.85 -10.43 -6.10
CA LEU A 67 4.98 -9.17 -5.38
C LEU A 67 4.48 -8.03 -6.26
N VAL A 68 3.55 -7.24 -5.74
CA VAL A 68 2.95 -6.10 -6.42
C VAL A 68 3.30 -4.84 -5.64
N TYR A 69 3.67 -3.77 -6.33
CA TYR A 69 3.83 -2.46 -5.70
C TYR A 69 2.57 -1.63 -5.94
N GLY A 70 1.95 -1.16 -4.85
CA GLY A 70 0.63 -0.52 -4.80
C GLY A 70 0.46 0.81 -5.52
N GLY A 71 1.40 1.22 -6.38
CA GLY A 71 1.34 2.54 -7.02
C GLY A 71 1.36 3.69 -6.02
N GLY A 72 0.76 4.82 -6.38
CA GLY A 72 0.74 6.03 -5.53
C GLY A 72 2.03 6.85 -5.59
N THR A 73 2.14 7.86 -4.73
CA THR A 73 3.30 8.77 -4.71
C THR A 73 4.52 8.19 -3.98
N GLN A 74 4.44 6.95 -3.50
CA GLN A 74 5.53 6.29 -2.78
C GLN A 74 6.85 6.16 -3.58
N PHE A 75 6.77 6.18 -4.91
CA PHE A 75 7.93 6.20 -5.80
C PHE A 75 8.48 7.62 -6.02
N PHE A 76 7.65 8.63 -5.78
CA PHE A 76 8.08 10.01 -5.65
C PHE A 76 8.48 10.23 -4.20
N ALA A 77 9.63 9.66 -3.83
CA ALA A 77 10.29 10.07 -2.60
C ALA A 77 10.48 11.58 -2.68
N PHE A 78 9.67 12.33 -1.93
CA PHE A 78 10.03 13.69 -1.53
C PHE A 78 11.29 13.52 -0.71
N ASN A 79 12.44 13.51 -1.40
CA ASN A 79 13.75 13.32 -0.82
C ASN A 79 13.86 14.31 0.35
N SER A 80 13.78 13.79 1.57
CA SER A 80 13.87 14.57 2.80
C SER A 80 15.27 15.18 2.97
N SER A 81 16.21 14.83 2.08
CA SER A 81 17.51 15.47 1.93
C SER A 81 17.45 16.93 1.47
N ASN A 82 16.31 17.43 0.96
CA ASN A 82 16.09 18.85 0.68
C ASN A 82 14.94 19.46 1.51
N LYS A 83 14.94 19.22 2.83
CA LYS A 83 14.16 20.05 3.77
C LYS A 83 14.79 21.45 3.88
N LEU A 84 14.71 22.25 2.81
CA LEU A 84 14.84 23.69 2.95
C LEU A 84 13.69 24.17 3.84
N SER A 85 14.03 24.90 4.89
CA SER A 85 13.08 25.65 5.70
C SER A 85 12.24 26.57 4.80
N LEU A 86 11.03 26.91 5.24
CA LEU A 86 10.13 27.79 4.50
C LEU A 86 10.82 29.13 4.16
N ASN A 87 11.68 29.62 5.04
CA ASN A 87 12.48 30.84 4.85
C ASN A 87 13.54 30.70 3.75
N GLU A 88 14.11 29.52 3.59
CA GLU A 88 15.07 29.26 2.50
C GLU A 88 14.35 29.19 1.16
N LYS A 89 13.13 28.64 1.10
CA LYS A 89 12.33 28.60 -0.15
C LYS A 89 11.88 29.98 -0.61
N LEU A 90 11.59 30.90 0.33
CA LEU A 90 11.15 32.27 0.04
C LEU A 90 12.27 33.22 -0.40
N ARG A 91 13.54 32.82 -0.23
CA ARG A 91 14.71 33.64 -0.59
C ARG A 91 15.23 33.40 -2.02
N ILE A 92 14.69 32.40 -2.72
CA ILE A 92 15.10 32.00 -4.07
C ILE A 92 14.04 32.41 -5.12
N GLY A 93 13.00 33.15 -4.71
CA GLY A 93 11.95 33.70 -5.57
C GLY A 93 12.14 35.18 -5.83
#